data_AF-A0A8K0IL37-F1
#
_entry.id   AF-A0A8K0IL37-F1
#
_cell.length_a   1.000
_cell.length_b   1.000
_cell.length_c   1.000
_cell.angle_alpha   90.00
_cell.angle_beta   90.00
_cell.angle_gamma   90.00
#
_symmetry.space_group_name_H-M   'P 1'
#
loop_
_entity.id
_entity.type
_entity.pdbx_description
1 polymer ?
#
loop_
_entity_poly.entity_id
_entity_poly.type
_entity_poly.pdbx_seq_one_letter_code
_entity_poly.pdbx_strand_id
1 'polypeptide(L)'
;MGSRSWSQVPHCSHSQSSNGRCIGKTASEKYSVAAPCYSCLSCADMMDLINVAILSQSFSSYHSIEISNSIGALSGQRRKRVVTIHVSDTQGNRVVGASVSVQQLAKDFPLGSAIASTILGNSPYQAWFLKRFNAAVFENELKWYTTEPQPGKLNYTLADRMLEFVRANKVVVRGHNIFWENPSVTPSWVRNLTGDDLRSAVKSRIKGLMSRYRGEFVHWDVNNEMLHFDFYEQRLGPNASLEFFDTAQQADPLATLFMNEFNVLETCADASSTVDSYISKLRELKEGGAVLEGIGLEGHFFTQPNLPLMRAVLDKLATLDLPIWLTEVDINHMFDHQTQAIYLEEVLREGFSYPSVNGIMLWTALHPYGCYEMCLTDGDFHNLPSGDVVDGLLQEWETKETGGVTDDHGLYSFDGFLGEYMVSVSYANKSTETTLSLDKGDETKHLNIQL
;
A
#
# COMPACT_ATOMS: atom_id res chain seq x y z
N MET A 1 59.35 13.49 34.83
CA MET A 1 60.52 12.94 35.58
C MET A 1 60.54 11.43 35.36
N GLY A 2 61.68 10.87 34.96
CA GLY A 2 61.88 9.44 34.58
C GLY A 2 61.74 8.46 35.75
N SER A 3 61.88 7.14 35.56
CA SER A 3 62.98 6.46 34.84
C SER A 3 62.79 4.94 34.56
N ARG A 4 63.28 4.48 33.38
CA ARG A 4 64.03 3.22 32.99
C ARG A 4 63.34 1.84 33.17
N SER A 5 63.52 0.78 32.33
CA SER A 5 64.60 0.34 31.40
C SER A 5 64.17 -0.76 30.36
N TRP A 6 64.72 -0.69 29.11
CA TRP A 6 65.28 -1.71 28.15
C TRP A 6 64.76 -3.18 28.08
N SER A 7 64.66 -3.93 26.96
CA SER A 7 65.36 -3.94 25.64
C SER A 7 64.72 -4.89 24.57
N GLN A 8 64.69 -4.42 23.31
CA GLN A 8 65.04 -5.00 21.98
C GLN A 8 64.33 -6.22 21.29
N VAL A 9 64.36 -6.09 19.95
CA VAL A 9 63.61 -6.69 18.81
C VAL A 9 64.37 -7.88 18.16
N PRO A 10 63.78 -8.62 17.20
CA PRO A 10 64.27 -8.46 15.81
C PRO A 10 63.21 -8.54 14.68
N HIS A 11 63.56 -7.96 13.52
CA HIS A 11 62.90 -8.07 12.20
C HIS A 11 63.61 -9.11 11.32
N CYS A 12 62.87 -9.79 10.40
CA CYS A 12 63.30 -10.08 9.02
C CYS A 12 62.19 -10.71 8.15
N SER A 13 62.36 -10.60 6.84
CA SER A 13 61.41 -10.64 5.71
C SER A 13 61.51 -11.89 4.79
N HIS A 14 60.51 -12.06 3.90
CA HIS A 14 60.46 -12.90 2.65
C HIS A 14 60.46 -14.45 2.86
N SER A 15 59.84 -15.36 2.08
CA SER A 15 59.28 -15.42 0.71
C SER A 15 58.50 -16.75 0.47
N GLN A 16 57.69 -16.79 -0.59
CA GLN A 16 57.40 -17.92 -1.52
C GLN A 16 56.41 -19.07 -1.20
N SER A 17 55.35 -19.05 -2.01
CA SER A 17 54.63 -20.11 -2.74
C SER A 17 54.93 -21.61 -2.57
N SER A 18 53.82 -22.35 -2.68
CA SER A 18 53.59 -23.60 -3.45
C SER A 18 53.72 -24.97 -2.78
N ASN A 19 52.68 -25.79 -3.06
CA ASN A 19 52.55 -27.25 -2.95
C ASN A 19 52.54 -27.84 -1.52
N GLY A 20 51.65 -28.73 -1.12
CA GLY A 20 50.65 -29.52 -1.82
C GLY A 20 50.34 -30.77 -0.96
N ARG A 21 49.08 -31.21 -0.98
CA ARG A 21 48.54 -32.52 -0.52
C ARG A 21 48.81 -32.99 0.91
N CYS A 22 47.73 -33.32 1.62
CA CYS A 22 47.73 -34.44 2.56
C CYS A 22 46.57 -35.40 2.26
N ILE A 23 46.97 -36.66 2.16
CA ILE A 23 46.21 -37.87 1.85
C ILE A 23 45.43 -38.31 3.10
N GLY A 24 44.18 -38.75 2.90
CA GLY A 24 43.34 -39.29 3.97
C GLY A 24 43.63 -40.75 4.31
N LYS A 25 43.35 -41.11 5.58
CA LYS A 25 42.98 -42.47 6.01
C LYS A 25 42.01 -42.40 7.21
N THR A 26 40.76 -42.77 6.92
CA THR A 26 39.77 -43.58 7.69
C THR A 26 39.88 -43.75 9.22
N ALA A 27 38.80 -43.43 9.96
CA ALA A 27 37.97 -44.39 10.73
C ALA A 27 36.76 -43.73 11.46
N SER A 28 35.60 -44.41 11.32
CA SER A 28 34.32 -44.47 12.07
C SER A 28 33.92 -43.53 13.24
N GLU A 29 32.67 -43.04 13.12
CA GLU A 29 31.58 -42.90 14.11
C GLU A 29 31.80 -42.25 15.50
N LYS A 30 31.13 -41.10 15.73
CA LYS A 30 30.00 -40.93 16.69
C LYS A 30 29.50 -39.48 16.73
N TYR A 31 28.17 -39.33 16.85
CA TYR A 31 27.43 -38.08 16.99
C TYR A 31 27.80 -37.30 18.28
N SER A 32 28.03 -35.98 18.16
CA SER A 32 27.55 -34.95 19.09
C SER A 32 27.76 -33.55 18.51
N VAL A 33 26.64 -32.89 18.28
CA VAL A 33 26.34 -31.44 18.15
C VAL A 33 27.50 -30.46 18.37
N ALA A 34 27.84 -29.72 17.31
CA ALA A 34 28.43 -28.38 17.38
C ALA A 34 27.93 -27.56 16.18
N ALA A 35 27.39 -26.38 16.49
CA ALA A 35 26.79 -25.43 15.54
C ALA A 35 27.77 -24.94 14.46
N PRO A 36 27.25 -24.52 13.29
CA PRO A 36 27.93 -23.51 12.50
C PRO A 36 27.08 -22.26 12.26
N CYS A 37 27.77 -21.13 12.34
CA CYS A 37 27.39 -19.77 11.98
C CYS A 37 26.43 -19.68 10.78
N TYR A 38 25.32 -18.95 10.98
CA TYR A 38 24.50 -18.45 9.89
C TYR A 38 25.20 -17.25 9.23
N SER A 39 25.62 -17.43 7.99
CA SER A 39 25.91 -16.33 7.06
C SER A 39 25.10 -16.58 5.78
N CYS A 40 24.18 -15.66 5.50
CA CYS A 40 23.46 -15.41 4.24
C CYS A 40 22.87 -16.63 3.50
N LEU A 41 21.56 -16.85 3.64
CA LEU A 41 20.78 -17.72 2.75
C LEU A 41 20.42 -16.94 1.48
N SER A 42 20.64 -17.57 0.32
CA SER A 42 20.27 -17.04 -0.99
C SER A 42 18.80 -17.36 -1.29
N CYS A 43 18.16 -16.59 -2.18
CA CYS A 43 16.76 -16.76 -2.60
C CYS A 43 16.33 -18.19 -2.99
N ALA A 44 17.27 -19.08 -3.32
CA ALA A 44 16.96 -20.48 -3.64
C ALA A 44 16.54 -21.30 -2.41
N ASP A 45 17.04 -20.96 -1.22
CA ASP A 45 16.89 -21.81 -0.03
C ASP A 45 15.57 -21.57 0.74
N MET A 46 14.83 -20.50 0.40
CA MET A 46 13.53 -20.19 1.02
C MET A 46 12.40 -21.09 0.46
N MET A 47 12.61 -21.73 -0.69
CA MET A 47 11.62 -22.59 -1.34
C MET A 47 11.49 -23.99 -0.70
N ASP A 48 12.50 -24.45 0.06
CA ASP A 48 12.53 -25.84 0.57
C ASP A 48 12.13 -25.99 2.06
N LEU A 49 11.70 -24.91 2.73
CA LEU A 49 11.35 -24.95 4.17
C LEU A 49 9.84 -24.82 4.49
N ILE A 50 8.97 -24.77 3.50
CA ILE A 50 7.51 -24.80 3.70
C ILE A 50 6.99 -26.22 3.44
N ASN A 51 7.18 -27.12 4.40
CA ASN A 51 6.38 -28.34 4.50
C ASN A 51 5.06 -28.01 5.22
N VAL A 52 4.21 -27.23 4.56
CA VAL A 52 2.77 -27.17 4.89
C VAL A 52 2.07 -27.95 3.78
N ALA A 53 1.44 -29.06 4.16
CA ALA A 53 0.70 -29.92 3.27
C ALA A 53 -0.49 -29.16 2.65
N ILE A 54 -0.25 -28.50 1.52
CA ILE A 54 -1.27 -28.09 0.58
C ILE A 54 -1.25 -29.14 -0.52
N LEU A 55 -2.38 -29.82 -0.73
CA LEU A 55 -2.62 -30.76 -1.82
C LEU A 55 -2.42 -30.04 -3.16
N SER A 56 -1.19 -29.98 -3.67
CA SER A 56 -0.87 -29.36 -4.96
C SER A 56 -0.96 -30.40 -6.06
N GLN A 57 -1.90 -30.22 -6.99
CA GLN A 57 -1.80 -30.86 -8.30
C GLN A 57 -0.68 -30.17 -9.09
N SER A 58 0.34 -30.97 -9.42
CA SER A 58 1.30 -30.83 -10.52
C SER A 58 1.54 -29.42 -11.11
N PHE A 59 2.69 -28.84 -10.74
CA PHE A 59 3.33 -27.76 -11.48
C PHE A 59 3.73 -28.25 -12.89
N SER A 60 2.99 -27.81 -13.90
CA SER A 60 3.45 -27.71 -15.29
C SER A 60 3.70 -26.24 -15.59
N SER A 61 4.60 -25.95 -16.52
CA SER A 61 4.97 -24.60 -16.97
C SER A 61 3.79 -23.86 -17.60
N TYR A 62 2.96 -23.21 -16.78
CA TYR A 62 1.92 -22.27 -17.21
C TYR A 62 2.52 -20.86 -17.34
N HIS A 63 2.16 -20.13 -18.39
CA HIS A 63 2.61 -18.75 -18.60
C HIS A 63 2.12 -17.87 -17.44
N SER A 64 2.94 -16.91 -16.99
CA SER A 64 2.66 -16.00 -15.85
C SER A 64 1.29 -15.31 -15.96
N ILE A 65 0.85 -15.02 -17.19
CA ILE A 65 -0.45 -14.41 -17.52
C ILE A 65 -1.62 -15.34 -17.13
N GLU A 66 -1.52 -16.65 -17.36
CA GLU A 66 -2.60 -17.59 -17.03
C GLU A 66 -2.74 -17.79 -15.52
N ILE A 67 -1.63 -17.72 -14.77
CA ILE A 67 -1.63 -17.75 -13.31
C ILE A 67 -2.24 -16.46 -12.74
N SER A 68 -1.85 -15.29 -13.27
CA SER A 68 -2.43 -13.99 -12.90
C SER A 68 -3.94 -13.95 -13.16
N ASN A 69 -4.39 -14.44 -14.32
CA ASN A 69 -5.82 -14.54 -14.66
C ASN A 69 -6.57 -15.50 -13.73
N SER A 70 -5.95 -16.63 -13.36
CA SER A 70 -6.54 -17.61 -12.45
C SER A 70 -6.63 -17.10 -11.00
N ILE A 71 -5.61 -16.36 -10.53
CA ILE A 71 -5.62 -15.67 -9.23
C ILE A 71 -6.65 -14.53 -9.24
N GLY A 72 -6.73 -13.74 -10.32
CA GLY A 72 -7.74 -12.68 -10.49
C GLY A 72 -9.17 -13.23 -10.44
N ALA A 73 -9.44 -14.36 -11.10
CA ALA A 73 -10.74 -15.02 -11.08
C ALA A 73 -11.13 -15.56 -9.69
N LEU A 74 -10.20 -16.22 -8.98
CA LEU A 74 -10.42 -16.70 -7.61
C LEU A 74 -10.53 -15.58 -6.57
N SER A 75 -9.98 -14.39 -6.87
CA SER A 75 -9.87 -13.29 -5.91
C SER A 75 -10.89 -12.17 -6.11
N GLY A 76 -11.43 -12.01 -7.33
CA GLY A 76 -12.69 -11.28 -7.54
C GLY A 76 -13.80 -11.85 -6.65
N GLN A 77 -13.72 -13.13 -6.29
CA GLN A 77 -14.66 -13.78 -5.37
C GLN A 77 -14.53 -13.31 -3.91
N ARG A 78 -13.37 -12.80 -3.47
CA ARG A 78 -13.16 -12.25 -2.10
C ARG A 78 -13.52 -10.76 -1.99
N ARG A 79 -13.65 -10.09 -3.13
CA ARG A 79 -14.12 -8.70 -3.26
C ARG A 79 -15.56 -8.63 -3.73
N LYS A 80 -16.23 -9.77 -3.78
CA LYS A 80 -17.63 -9.91 -4.09
C LYS A 80 -18.35 -10.66 -2.98
N ARG A 81 -19.66 -10.52 -2.97
CA ARG A 81 -20.52 -11.22 -2.05
C ARG A 81 -21.86 -11.47 -2.72
N VAL A 82 -22.37 -12.69 -2.55
CA VAL A 82 -23.70 -13.06 -3.03
C VAL A 82 -24.74 -12.32 -2.21
N VAL A 83 -25.70 -11.71 -2.90
CA VAL A 83 -26.87 -11.06 -2.33
C VAL A 83 -28.12 -11.78 -2.78
N THR A 84 -29.05 -12.03 -1.86
CA THR A 84 -30.39 -12.55 -2.17
C THR A 84 -31.45 -11.56 -1.68
N ILE A 85 -32.22 -11.04 -2.63
CA ILE A 85 -33.33 -10.13 -2.42
C ILE A 85 -34.62 -10.96 -2.32
N HIS A 86 -35.34 -10.78 -1.21
CA HIS A 86 -36.64 -11.40 -0.95
C HIS A 86 -37.73 -10.35 -1.16
N VAL A 87 -38.67 -10.60 -2.08
CA VAL A 87 -39.77 -9.68 -2.35
C VAL A 87 -41.08 -10.24 -1.81
N SER A 88 -41.78 -9.43 -1.01
CA SER A 88 -43.06 -9.79 -0.40
C SER A 88 -44.11 -8.70 -0.57
N ASP A 89 -45.39 -9.07 -0.47
CA ASP A 89 -46.50 -8.12 -0.41
C ASP A 89 -46.72 -7.61 1.03
N THR A 90 -47.66 -6.69 1.20
CA THR A 90 -48.07 -6.15 2.51
C THR A 90 -48.53 -7.21 3.53
N GLN A 91 -48.88 -8.41 3.08
CA GLN A 91 -49.36 -9.53 3.89
C GLN A 91 -48.25 -10.56 4.18
N GLY A 92 -47.03 -10.35 3.65
CA GLY A 92 -45.89 -11.25 3.80
C GLY A 92 -45.88 -12.41 2.80
N ASN A 93 -46.76 -12.42 1.80
CA ASN A 93 -46.71 -13.43 0.74
C ASN A 93 -45.60 -13.08 -0.25
N ARG A 94 -44.92 -14.12 -0.76
CA ARG A 94 -43.88 -13.99 -1.78
C ARG A 94 -44.45 -13.43 -3.08
N VAL A 95 -43.75 -12.47 -3.67
CA VAL A 95 -44.13 -11.91 -4.97
C VAL A 95 -43.26 -12.54 -6.05
N VAL A 96 -43.88 -13.41 -6.87
CA VAL A 96 -43.25 -14.07 -8.01
C VAL A 96 -43.33 -13.19 -9.25
N GLY A 97 -42.22 -13.04 -9.99
CA GLY A 97 -42.16 -12.23 -11.20
C GLY A 97 -42.05 -10.71 -10.98
N ALA A 98 -41.65 -10.26 -9.78
CA ALA A 98 -41.31 -8.86 -9.52
C ALA A 98 -40.02 -8.49 -10.26
N SER A 99 -40.03 -7.39 -11.01
CA SER A 99 -38.86 -6.86 -11.68
C SER A 99 -37.92 -6.21 -10.66
N VAL A 100 -36.65 -6.59 -10.66
CA VAL A 100 -35.59 -6.10 -9.80
C VAL A 100 -34.50 -5.48 -10.67
N SER A 101 -34.07 -4.27 -10.35
CA SER A 101 -32.86 -3.64 -10.89
C SER A 101 -31.90 -3.30 -9.76
N VAL A 102 -30.61 -3.51 -9.99
CA VAL A 102 -29.51 -3.27 -9.04
C VAL A 102 -28.45 -2.43 -9.72
N GLN A 103 -28.20 -1.26 -9.14
CA GLN A 103 -27.19 -0.31 -9.59
C GLN A 103 -26.15 -0.08 -8.50
N GLN A 104 -24.87 -0.28 -8.81
CA GLN A 104 -23.79 0.11 -7.90
C GLN A 104 -23.65 1.64 -7.89
N LEU A 105 -23.69 2.24 -6.70
CA LEU A 105 -23.57 3.68 -6.47
C LEU A 105 -22.15 4.09 -6.09
N ALA A 106 -21.43 3.23 -5.35
CA ALA A 106 -20.05 3.47 -4.93
C ALA A 106 -19.29 2.16 -4.80
N LYS A 107 -18.00 2.20 -5.13
CA LYS A 107 -17.05 1.10 -4.94
C LYS A 107 -16.44 1.19 -3.55
N ASP A 108 -16.31 0.07 -2.84
CA ASP A 108 -15.66 -0.01 -1.52
C ASP A 108 -14.14 0.19 -1.62
N PHE A 109 -13.50 -0.46 -2.60
CA PHE A 109 -12.05 -0.47 -2.71
C PHE A 109 -11.50 0.90 -3.17
N PRO A 110 -10.62 1.55 -2.38
CA PRO A 110 -9.94 2.77 -2.79
C PRO A 110 -8.88 2.46 -3.85
N LEU A 111 -9.08 2.99 -5.05
CA LEU A 111 -8.05 3.09 -6.08
C LEU A 111 -7.80 4.57 -6.32
N GLY A 112 -6.57 5.00 -6.08
CA GLY A 112 -6.18 6.39 -6.17
C GLY A 112 -4.92 6.63 -6.97
N SER A 113 -4.60 7.91 -7.11
CA SER A 113 -3.40 8.38 -7.78
C SER A 113 -2.86 9.61 -7.06
N ALA A 114 -1.53 9.76 -7.06
CA ALA A 114 -0.87 10.98 -6.64
C ALA A 114 -1.29 12.14 -7.55
N ILE A 115 -1.54 13.30 -6.96
CA ILE A 115 -1.83 14.54 -7.67
C ILE A 115 -0.86 15.62 -7.22
N ALA A 116 -0.50 16.48 -8.16
CA ALA A 116 0.26 17.70 -7.92
C ALA A 116 -0.62 18.94 -8.12
N SER A 117 -0.13 20.10 -7.73
CA SER A 117 -0.82 21.38 -7.87
C SER A 117 -1.25 21.74 -9.30
N THR A 118 -0.72 21.07 -10.32
CA THR A 118 -1.16 21.15 -11.72
C THR A 118 -2.63 20.77 -11.95
N ILE A 119 -3.25 20.05 -11.02
CA ILE A 119 -4.69 19.75 -11.06
C ILE A 119 -5.55 20.99 -10.80
N LEU A 120 -5.01 22.03 -10.15
CA LEU A 120 -5.75 23.23 -9.81
C LEU A 120 -6.04 24.08 -11.05
N GLY A 121 -7.31 24.33 -11.33
CA GLY A 121 -7.75 25.12 -12.49
C GLY A 121 -7.63 24.40 -13.83
N ASN A 122 -7.22 23.13 -13.85
CA ASN A 122 -7.11 22.31 -15.06
C ASN A 122 -8.32 21.40 -15.20
N SER A 123 -9.43 21.92 -15.73
CA SER A 123 -10.69 21.17 -15.84
C SER A 123 -10.56 19.85 -16.63
N PRO A 124 -9.81 19.77 -17.75
CA PRO A 124 -9.54 18.50 -18.42
C PRO A 124 -8.86 17.46 -17.52
N TYR A 125 -7.81 17.85 -16.78
CA TYR A 125 -7.13 16.94 -15.85
C TYR A 125 -8.07 16.49 -14.72
N GLN A 126 -8.83 17.42 -14.14
CA GLN A 126 -9.80 17.11 -13.10
C GLN A 126 -10.85 16.09 -13.57
N ALA A 127 -11.42 16.30 -14.76
CA ALA A 127 -12.39 15.37 -15.34
C ALA A 127 -11.77 14.00 -15.63
N TRP A 128 -10.54 13.97 -16.14
CA TRP A 128 -9.80 12.73 -16.39
C TRP A 128 -9.54 11.96 -15.09
N PHE A 129 -9.13 12.64 -14.03
CA PHE A 129 -8.86 12.05 -12.71
C PHE A 129 -10.13 11.52 -12.04
N LEU A 130 -11.18 12.35 -11.96
CA LEU A 130 -12.43 12.02 -11.26
C LEU A 130 -13.23 10.89 -11.90
N LYS A 131 -12.99 10.61 -13.18
CA LYS A 131 -13.56 9.44 -13.85
C LYS A 131 -12.99 8.11 -13.32
N ARG A 132 -11.80 8.14 -12.71
CA ARG A 132 -11.00 6.95 -12.42
C ARG A 132 -10.78 6.70 -10.94
N PHE A 133 -10.52 7.76 -10.18
CA PHE A 133 -9.98 7.64 -8.84
C PHE A 133 -10.95 8.16 -7.79
N ASN A 134 -11.12 7.37 -6.72
CA ASN A 134 -11.87 7.75 -5.51
C ASN A 134 -10.94 8.09 -4.34
N ALA A 135 -9.62 7.94 -4.51
CA ALA A 135 -8.61 8.32 -3.53
C ALA A 135 -7.48 9.16 -4.16
N ALA A 136 -6.84 10.00 -3.34
CA ALA A 136 -5.74 10.87 -3.74
C ALA A 136 -4.61 10.88 -2.69
N VAL A 137 -3.42 11.27 -3.12
CA VAL A 137 -2.31 11.67 -2.25
C VAL A 137 -1.65 12.89 -2.87
N PHE A 138 -1.24 13.85 -2.05
CA PHE A 138 -0.54 15.03 -2.55
C PHE A 138 0.93 14.68 -2.66
N GLU A 139 1.48 14.75 -3.87
CA GLU A 139 2.83 14.25 -4.15
C GLU A 139 3.91 15.05 -3.39
N ASN A 140 3.73 16.37 -3.29
CA ASN A 140 4.72 17.28 -2.73
C ASN A 140 4.14 18.33 -1.76
N GLU A 141 2.84 18.62 -1.84
CA GLU A 141 2.24 19.83 -1.27
C GLU A 141 2.12 19.81 0.27
N LEU A 142 2.32 18.66 0.91
CA LEU A 142 2.36 18.54 2.39
C LEU A 142 3.78 18.31 2.95
N LYS A 143 4.74 17.94 2.10
CA LYS A 143 6.12 17.66 2.52
C LYS A 143 6.75 18.91 3.17
N TRP A 144 7.69 18.69 4.09
CA TRP A 144 8.17 19.77 4.97
C TRP A 144 8.85 20.90 4.21
N TYR A 145 9.63 20.57 3.19
CA TYR A 145 10.26 21.57 2.34
C TYR A 145 9.27 22.47 1.59
N THR A 146 8.06 21.97 1.30
CA THR A 146 7.00 22.74 0.65
C THR A 146 6.26 23.62 1.65
N THR A 147 5.91 23.05 2.79
CA THR A 147 5.02 23.70 3.78
C THR A 147 5.74 24.65 4.72
N GLU A 148 7.05 24.48 4.94
CA GLU A 148 7.88 25.35 5.79
C GLU A 148 9.33 25.42 5.28
N PRO A 149 9.58 26.05 4.12
CA PRO A 149 10.93 26.16 3.54
C PRO A 149 11.90 26.98 4.39
N GLN A 150 11.38 27.84 5.26
CA GLN A 150 12.15 28.63 6.23
C GLN A 150 11.47 28.56 7.61
N PRO A 151 12.23 28.65 8.73
CA PRO A 151 11.66 28.52 10.07
C PRO A 151 10.48 29.48 10.29
N GLY A 152 9.32 28.95 10.65
CA GLY A 152 8.11 29.72 10.92
C GLY A 152 7.46 30.40 9.70
N LYS A 153 7.95 30.16 8.48
CA LYS A 153 7.36 30.65 7.23
C LYS A 153 6.48 29.57 6.61
N LEU A 154 5.34 29.33 7.25
CA LEU A 154 4.37 28.34 6.83
C LEU A 154 3.64 28.77 5.55
N ASN A 155 3.50 27.84 4.60
CA ASN A 155 2.68 28.02 3.40
C ASN A 155 1.90 26.75 3.08
N TYR A 156 0.59 26.79 3.34
CA TYR A 156 -0.34 25.71 3.07
C TYR A 156 -1.26 25.98 1.88
N THR A 157 -1.05 27.08 1.15
CA THR A 157 -1.99 27.59 0.14
C THR A 157 -2.33 26.56 -0.93
N LEU A 158 -1.34 25.79 -1.41
CA LEU A 158 -1.56 24.77 -2.43
C LEU A 158 -2.30 23.56 -1.85
N ALA A 159 -1.84 23.03 -0.71
CA ALA A 159 -2.48 21.92 -0.02
C ALA A 159 -3.95 22.22 0.32
N ASP A 160 -4.26 23.44 0.79
CA ASP A 160 -5.64 23.84 1.10
C ASP A 160 -6.53 23.85 -0.14
N ARG A 161 -6.04 24.39 -1.26
CA ARG A 161 -6.80 24.42 -2.53
C ARG A 161 -6.99 23.03 -3.11
N MET A 162 -5.99 22.16 -2.99
CA MET A 162 -6.12 20.76 -3.42
C MET A 162 -7.10 20.01 -2.51
N LEU A 163 -7.09 20.29 -1.22
CA LEU A 163 -8.04 19.74 -0.26
C LEU A 163 -9.48 20.17 -0.57
N GLU A 164 -9.69 21.44 -0.94
CA GLU A 164 -10.99 21.94 -1.44
C GLU A 164 -11.47 21.15 -2.66
N PHE A 165 -10.57 20.90 -3.63
CA PHE A 165 -10.89 20.12 -4.82
C PHE A 165 -11.30 18.68 -4.49
N VAL A 166 -10.51 17.94 -3.70
CA VAL A 166 -10.84 16.54 -3.37
C VAL A 166 -12.11 16.46 -2.51
N ARG A 167 -12.32 17.39 -1.57
CA ARG A 167 -13.53 17.47 -0.76
C ARG A 167 -14.78 17.71 -1.61
N ALA A 168 -14.72 18.68 -2.52
CA ALA A 168 -15.85 19.00 -3.41
C ALA A 168 -16.28 17.80 -4.27
N ASN A 169 -15.35 16.89 -4.55
CA ASN A 169 -15.57 15.72 -5.38
C ASN A 169 -15.62 14.40 -4.59
N LYS A 170 -15.67 14.45 -3.26
CA LYS A 170 -15.76 13.28 -2.36
C LYS A 170 -14.64 12.25 -2.58
N VAL A 171 -13.44 12.73 -2.91
CA VAL A 171 -12.25 11.91 -3.04
C VAL A 171 -11.55 11.88 -1.68
N VAL A 172 -11.28 10.68 -1.15
CA VAL A 172 -10.52 10.55 0.11
C VAL A 172 -9.05 10.85 -0.14
N VAL A 173 -8.35 11.41 0.85
CA VAL A 173 -6.95 11.81 0.66
C VAL A 173 -6.05 11.26 1.77
N ARG A 174 -4.88 10.72 1.38
CA ARG A 174 -3.81 10.32 2.28
C ARG A 174 -2.88 11.51 2.57
N GLY A 175 -2.54 11.72 3.84
CA GLY A 175 -1.61 12.74 4.28
C GLY A 175 -0.17 12.24 4.16
N HIS A 176 0.51 12.65 3.08
CA HIS A 176 1.88 12.24 2.79
C HIS A 176 2.79 13.47 2.69
N ASN A 177 3.75 13.67 3.59
CA ASN A 177 3.98 12.97 4.85
C ASN A 177 4.23 14.01 5.96
N ILE A 178 4.16 13.58 7.23
CA ILE A 178 4.58 14.45 8.33
C ILE A 178 6.10 14.55 8.30
N PHE A 179 6.82 13.44 8.39
CA PHE A 179 8.28 13.42 8.28
C PHE A 179 8.75 12.46 7.21
N TRP A 180 9.95 12.75 6.71
CA TRP A 180 10.69 11.90 5.81
C TRP A 180 12.13 11.85 6.33
N GLU A 181 12.64 10.65 6.61
CA GLU A 181 13.95 10.44 7.22
C GLU A 181 15.11 10.79 6.28
N ASN A 182 14.90 10.78 4.96
CA ASN A 182 15.94 11.13 4.01
C ASN A 182 16.43 12.58 4.23
N PRO A 183 17.70 12.81 4.60
CA PRO A 183 18.18 14.17 4.86
C PRO A 183 18.12 15.06 3.62
N SER A 184 18.22 14.50 2.41
CA SER A 184 18.33 15.28 1.17
C SER A 184 17.09 16.16 0.91
N VAL A 185 15.91 15.68 1.32
CA VAL A 185 14.61 16.35 1.18
C VAL A 185 14.17 17.07 2.46
N THR A 186 14.83 16.85 3.60
CA THR A 186 14.56 17.62 4.82
C THR A 186 14.96 19.10 4.63
N PRO A 187 14.14 20.09 5.07
CA PRO A 187 14.48 21.51 4.92
C PRO A 187 15.87 21.82 5.47
N SER A 188 16.61 22.67 4.76
CA SER A 188 18.01 22.98 5.11
C SER A 188 18.16 23.56 6.53
N TRP A 189 17.18 24.32 6.99
CA TRP A 189 17.17 24.87 8.35
C TRP A 189 16.95 23.79 9.41
N VAL A 190 16.14 22.77 9.14
CA VAL A 190 15.91 21.62 10.04
C VAL A 190 17.15 20.73 10.11
N ARG A 191 17.83 20.50 8.97
CA ARG A 191 19.07 19.70 8.91
C ARG A 191 20.16 20.19 9.86
N ASN A 192 20.18 21.48 10.16
CA ASN A 192 21.17 22.12 11.02
C ASN A 192 20.78 22.10 12.51
N LEU A 193 19.57 21.66 12.86
CA LEU A 193 19.11 21.58 14.24
C LEU A 193 19.53 20.25 14.89
N THR A 194 19.72 20.29 16.21
CA THR A 194 19.95 19.12 17.07
C THR A 194 19.27 19.34 18.42
N GLY A 195 19.21 18.30 19.26
CA GLY A 195 18.75 18.42 20.65
C GLY A 195 17.35 19.04 20.77
N ASP A 196 17.20 19.97 21.72
CA ASP A 196 15.91 20.58 22.06
C ASP A 196 15.35 21.47 20.95
N ASP A 197 16.20 22.08 20.12
CA ASP A 197 15.77 22.91 19.00
C ASP A 197 15.10 22.05 17.92
N LEU A 198 15.73 20.92 17.57
CA LEU A 198 15.14 19.96 16.63
C LEU A 198 13.86 19.33 17.21
N ARG A 199 13.87 18.95 18.49
CA ARG A 199 12.69 18.38 19.17
C ARG A 199 11.52 19.36 19.15
N SER A 200 11.80 20.64 19.38
CA SER A 200 10.80 21.72 19.33
C SER A 200 10.25 21.92 17.92
N ALA A 201 11.11 21.90 16.89
CA ALA A 201 10.70 22.03 15.49
C ALA A 201 9.79 20.87 15.04
N VAL A 202 10.19 19.62 15.34
CA VAL A 202 9.39 18.41 15.08
C VAL A 202 8.04 18.52 15.77
N LYS A 203 8.00 18.81 17.09
CA LYS A 203 6.74 18.90 17.84
C LYS A 203 5.83 20.00 17.30
N SER A 204 6.40 21.13 16.91
CA SER A 204 5.67 22.24 16.28
C SER A 204 5.05 21.80 14.94
N ARG A 205 5.80 21.06 14.12
CA ARG A 205 5.30 20.53 12.85
C ARG A 205 4.12 19.59 13.02
N ILE A 206 4.25 18.56 13.87
CA ILE A 206 3.15 17.59 14.11
C ILE A 206 1.89 18.33 14.55
N LYS A 207 2.02 19.17 15.58
CA LYS A 207 0.88 19.91 16.14
C LYS A 207 0.26 20.86 15.13
N GLY A 208 1.07 21.60 14.38
CA GLY A 208 0.59 22.56 13.39
C GLY A 208 -0.14 21.87 12.23
N LEU A 209 0.47 20.84 11.66
CA LEU A 209 -0.07 20.12 10.51
C LEU A 209 -1.36 19.36 10.87
N MET A 210 -1.32 18.56 11.95
CA MET A 210 -2.48 17.74 12.34
C MET A 210 -3.61 18.55 12.97
N SER A 211 -3.32 19.66 13.67
CA SER A 211 -4.41 20.55 14.12
C SER A 211 -5.09 21.26 12.95
N ARG A 212 -4.33 21.65 11.92
CA ARG A 212 -4.88 22.31 10.73
C ARG A 212 -5.79 21.39 9.93
N TYR A 213 -5.37 20.14 9.76
CA TYR A 213 -6.00 19.18 8.86
C TYR A 213 -6.70 18.04 9.61
N ARG A 214 -7.17 18.32 10.82
CA ARG A 214 -7.84 17.34 11.67
C ARG A 214 -9.08 16.77 10.96
N GLY A 215 -9.12 15.45 10.80
CA GLY A 215 -10.22 14.76 10.09
C GLY A 215 -10.30 15.00 8.58
N GLU A 216 -9.31 15.65 7.97
CA GLU A 216 -9.30 15.92 6.52
C GLU A 216 -8.61 14.81 5.72
N PHE A 217 -7.62 14.15 6.31
CA PHE A 217 -6.90 13.01 5.71
C PHE A 217 -7.32 11.72 6.39
N VAL A 218 -7.59 10.69 5.58
CA VAL A 218 -8.02 9.37 6.09
C VAL A 218 -6.86 8.58 6.71
N HIS A 219 -5.63 8.87 6.27
CA HIS A 219 -4.39 8.26 6.74
C HIS A 219 -3.30 9.32 6.87
N TRP A 220 -2.32 9.10 7.73
CA TRP A 220 -1.09 9.88 7.80
C TRP A 220 0.14 8.99 7.74
N ASP A 221 1.03 9.26 6.78
CA ASP A 221 2.40 8.74 6.81
C ASP A 221 3.18 9.60 7.81
N VAL A 222 3.38 9.08 9.02
CA VAL A 222 3.98 9.86 10.12
C VAL A 222 5.46 10.06 9.89
N ASN A 223 6.17 9.00 9.53
CA ASN A 223 7.60 9.04 9.26
C ASN A 223 7.93 8.09 8.11
N ASN A 224 8.29 8.66 6.95
CA ASN A 224 8.61 7.93 5.72
C ASN A 224 10.05 7.42 5.77
N GLU A 225 10.27 6.18 5.31
CA GLU A 225 11.60 5.59 5.04
C GLU A 225 12.51 5.38 6.26
N MET A 226 11.93 4.96 7.38
CA MET A 226 12.65 4.72 8.64
C MET A 226 13.56 3.48 8.63
N LEU A 227 13.45 2.59 7.65
CA LEU A 227 14.36 1.45 7.52
C LEU A 227 15.65 1.81 6.78
N HIS A 228 15.60 2.81 5.89
CA HIS A 228 16.76 3.24 5.10
C HIS A 228 17.52 4.40 5.71
N PHE A 229 16.82 5.25 6.46
CA PHE A 229 17.38 6.47 7.04
C PHE A 229 16.96 6.64 8.50
N ASP A 230 17.81 7.33 9.26
CA ASP A 230 17.69 7.51 10.71
C ASP A 230 18.03 8.96 11.13
N PHE A 231 17.75 9.94 10.27
CA PHE A 231 18.09 11.35 10.47
C PHE A 231 17.63 11.88 11.83
N TYR A 232 16.38 11.58 12.20
CA TYR A 232 15.81 12.06 13.45
C TYR A 232 16.28 11.23 14.66
N GLU A 233 16.30 9.89 14.55
CA GLU A 233 16.75 9.01 15.64
C GLU A 233 18.23 9.25 16.01
N GLN A 234 19.10 9.51 15.04
CA GLN A 234 20.50 9.89 15.31
C GLN A 234 20.64 11.20 16.11
N ARG A 235 19.70 12.13 15.97
CA ARG A 235 19.79 13.49 16.56
C ARG A 235 18.96 13.68 17.82
N LEU A 236 17.87 12.93 17.96
CA LEU A 236 16.91 13.03 19.07
C LEU A 236 16.94 11.79 19.98
N GLY A 237 17.63 10.73 19.56
CA GLY A 237 17.70 9.44 20.26
C GLY A 237 16.80 8.38 19.63
N PRO A 238 17.00 7.10 19.97
CA PRO A 238 16.32 5.96 19.34
C PRO A 238 14.78 5.97 19.51
N ASN A 239 14.25 6.69 20.51
CA ASN A 239 12.81 6.79 20.72
C ASN A 239 12.14 7.91 19.90
N ALA A 240 12.87 8.62 19.03
CA ALA A 240 12.33 9.76 18.30
C ALA A 240 11.09 9.38 17.46
N SER A 241 11.17 8.30 16.70
CA SER A 241 10.03 7.81 15.89
C SER A 241 8.81 7.51 16.76
N LEU A 242 9.01 6.82 17.90
CA LEU A 242 7.94 6.55 18.86
C LEU A 242 7.27 7.85 19.36
N GLU A 243 8.07 8.86 19.72
CA GLU A 243 7.56 10.17 20.13
C GLU A 243 6.74 10.86 19.01
N PHE A 244 7.08 10.63 17.74
CA PHE A 244 6.36 11.21 16.62
C PHE A 244 4.97 10.60 16.49
N PHE A 245 4.87 9.26 16.54
CA PHE A 245 3.58 8.56 16.54
C PHE A 245 2.72 8.93 17.76
N ASP A 246 3.30 8.97 18.97
CA ASP A 246 2.58 9.38 20.18
C ASP A 246 2.08 10.83 20.08
N THR A 247 2.93 11.76 19.61
CA THR A 247 2.52 13.16 19.44
C THR A 247 1.45 13.30 18.35
N ALA A 248 1.52 12.50 17.28
CA ALA A 248 0.54 12.49 16.21
C ALA A 248 -0.83 12.00 16.72
N GLN A 249 -0.85 10.88 17.45
CA GLN A 249 -2.06 10.34 18.06
C GLN A 249 -2.69 11.34 19.06
N GLN A 250 -1.88 12.06 19.84
CA GLN A 250 -2.39 13.09 20.75
C GLN A 250 -2.97 14.31 20.01
N ALA A 251 -2.42 14.64 18.83
CA ALA A 251 -2.90 15.77 18.03
C ALA A 251 -4.23 15.45 17.32
N ASP A 252 -4.37 14.24 16.80
CA ASP A 252 -5.64 13.73 16.25
C ASP A 252 -5.87 12.26 16.63
N PRO A 253 -6.61 11.98 17.72
CA PRO A 253 -6.84 10.61 18.19
C PRO A 253 -7.67 9.71 17.26
N LEU A 254 -8.21 10.26 16.17
CA LEU A 254 -8.98 9.52 15.16
C LEU A 254 -8.19 9.33 13.85
N ALA A 255 -6.95 9.84 13.77
CA ALA A 255 -6.12 9.69 12.60
C ALA A 255 -5.53 8.28 12.55
N THR A 256 -5.73 7.59 11.43
CA THR A 256 -5.09 6.30 11.16
C THR A 256 -3.62 6.53 10.77
N LEU A 257 -2.69 6.07 11.59
CA LEU A 257 -1.24 6.32 11.42
C LEU A 257 -0.53 5.16 10.72
N PHE A 258 0.28 5.50 9.72
CA PHE A 258 1.03 4.56 8.88
C PHE A 258 2.54 4.73 9.05
N MET A 259 3.24 3.60 8.97
CA MET A 259 4.64 3.53 8.53
C MET A 259 4.65 3.25 7.02
N ASN A 260 5.42 4.01 6.25
CA ASN A 260 5.49 3.88 4.79
C ASN A 260 6.94 3.67 4.37
N GLU A 261 7.19 2.70 3.49
CA GLU A 261 8.52 2.24 3.15
C GLU A 261 8.60 1.62 1.75
N PHE A 262 9.73 1.82 1.07
CA PHE A 262 10.02 1.21 -0.23
C PHE A 262 10.84 -0.07 -0.10
N ASN A 263 10.92 -0.82 -1.19
CA ASN A 263 11.69 -2.06 -1.33
C ASN A 263 11.31 -3.20 -0.37
N VAL A 264 10.22 -3.09 0.40
CA VAL A 264 9.73 -4.18 1.25
C VAL A 264 9.01 -5.24 0.41
N LEU A 265 8.29 -4.79 -0.61
CA LEU A 265 7.40 -5.59 -1.46
C LEU A 265 8.05 -5.90 -2.83
N GLU A 266 8.90 -5.01 -3.29
CA GLU A 266 9.38 -4.88 -4.67
C GLU A 266 10.61 -5.76 -4.92
N THR A 267 11.46 -5.95 -3.91
CA THR A 267 12.72 -6.67 -4.03
C THR A 267 13.17 -7.28 -2.71
N CYS A 268 13.92 -8.39 -2.79
CA CYS A 268 14.61 -8.99 -1.65
C CYS A 268 16.11 -8.63 -1.61
N ALA A 269 16.58 -7.80 -2.54
CA ALA A 269 17.98 -7.41 -2.65
C ALA A 269 18.35 -6.28 -1.69
N ASP A 270 17.37 -5.52 -1.20
CA ASP A 270 17.58 -4.47 -0.21
C ASP A 270 17.58 -5.06 1.21
N ALA A 271 18.76 -5.16 1.80
CA ALA A 271 18.93 -5.71 3.14
C ALA A 271 18.41 -4.76 4.24
N SER A 272 18.18 -3.49 3.94
CA SER A 272 17.71 -2.49 4.90
C SER A 272 16.21 -2.68 5.17
N SER A 273 15.45 -2.92 4.09
CA SER A 273 13.99 -2.96 4.08
C SER A 273 13.40 -4.36 3.90
N THR A 274 14.02 -5.37 4.48
CA THR A 274 13.40 -6.70 4.47
C THR A 274 12.04 -6.68 5.18
N VAL A 275 11.13 -7.58 4.79
CA VAL A 275 9.84 -7.74 5.49
C VAL A 275 10.01 -8.03 7.00
N ASP A 276 11.10 -8.69 7.40
CA ASP A 276 11.44 -8.90 8.81
C ASP A 276 11.85 -7.62 9.52
N SER A 277 12.68 -6.78 8.87
CA SER A 277 13.05 -5.45 9.38
C SER A 277 11.82 -4.58 9.59
N TYR A 278 10.90 -4.58 8.62
CA TYR A 278 9.65 -3.83 8.69
C TYR A 278 8.76 -4.30 9.85
N ILE A 279 8.55 -5.62 9.98
CA ILE A 279 7.79 -6.19 11.10
C ILE A 279 8.45 -5.88 12.44
N SER A 280 9.78 -5.96 12.50
CA SER A 280 10.54 -5.63 13.71
C SER A 280 10.32 -4.17 14.13
N LYS A 281 10.39 -3.23 13.19
CA LYS A 281 10.18 -1.80 13.49
C LYS A 281 8.76 -1.50 13.93
N LEU A 282 7.75 -2.12 13.28
CA LEU A 282 6.36 -2.00 13.73
C LEU A 282 6.14 -2.55 15.14
N ARG A 283 6.77 -3.69 15.47
CA ARG A 283 6.69 -4.27 16.82
C ARG A 283 7.37 -3.37 17.86
N GLU A 284 8.54 -2.83 17.55
CA GLU A 284 9.26 -1.88 18.41
C GLU A 284 8.38 -0.67 18.75
N LEU A 285 7.77 -0.04 17.72
CA LEU A 285 6.87 1.10 17.91
C LEU A 285 5.64 0.71 18.74
N LYS A 286 5.02 -0.44 18.45
CA LYS A 286 3.84 -0.95 19.19
C LYS A 286 4.17 -1.26 20.65
N GLU A 287 5.31 -1.89 20.92
CA GLU A 287 5.79 -2.19 22.28
C GLU A 287 6.12 -0.90 23.05
N GLY A 288 6.58 0.14 22.35
CA GLY A 288 6.76 1.49 22.87
C GLY A 288 5.45 2.23 23.18
N GLY A 289 4.30 1.71 22.74
CA GLY A 289 2.99 2.31 22.96
C GLY A 289 2.44 3.14 21.80
N ALA A 290 3.09 3.13 20.62
CA ALA A 290 2.54 3.76 19.43
C ALA A 290 1.24 3.08 19.00
N VAL A 291 0.25 3.89 18.66
CA VAL A 291 -0.96 3.42 17.95
C VAL A 291 -0.64 3.45 16.46
N LEU A 292 -0.33 2.26 15.93
CA LEU A 292 -0.10 2.03 14.51
C LEU A 292 -1.30 1.28 13.97
N GLU A 293 -1.91 1.83 12.93
CA GLU A 293 -3.18 1.33 12.40
C GLU A 293 -3.09 0.99 10.92
N GLY A 294 -1.91 1.07 10.30
CA GLY A 294 -1.73 0.70 8.90
C GLY A 294 -0.28 0.43 8.48
N ILE A 295 -0.17 -0.35 7.40
CA ILE A 295 1.08 -0.72 6.72
C ILE A 295 1.08 -0.04 5.35
N GLY A 296 2.08 0.81 5.09
CA GLY A 296 2.32 1.44 3.79
C GLY A 296 3.50 0.78 3.09
N LEU A 297 3.28 0.31 1.86
CA LEU A 297 4.31 -0.25 0.98
C LEU A 297 4.31 0.61 -0.29
N GLU A 298 5.40 1.33 -0.56
CA GLU A 298 5.45 2.30 -1.67
C GLU A 298 5.11 1.63 -3.01
N GLY A 299 5.82 0.55 -3.37
CA GLY A 299 5.51 -0.17 -4.60
C GLY A 299 6.17 0.45 -5.83
N HIS A 300 7.36 1.01 -5.68
CA HIS A 300 8.19 1.51 -6.78
C HIS A 300 8.90 0.35 -7.50
N PHE A 301 8.32 -0.17 -8.58
CA PHE A 301 8.87 -1.32 -9.29
C PHE A 301 9.93 -0.90 -10.32
N PHE A 302 11.19 -0.82 -9.86
CA PHE A 302 12.34 -0.51 -10.72
C PHE A 302 12.80 -1.67 -11.61
N THR A 303 12.33 -2.89 -11.33
CA THR A 303 12.54 -4.10 -12.13
C THR A 303 11.22 -4.77 -12.45
N GLN A 304 11.24 -5.84 -13.24
CA GLN A 304 10.05 -6.67 -13.43
C GLN A 304 9.45 -7.09 -12.06
N PRO A 305 8.15 -6.89 -11.82
CA PRO A 305 7.49 -7.32 -10.60
C PRO A 305 7.63 -8.83 -10.36
N ASN A 306 7.92 -9.21 -9.13
CA ASN A 306 8.00 -10.59 -8.71
C ASN A 306 6.74 -10.94 -7.89
N LEU A 307 5.68 -11.39 -8.57
CA LEU A 307 4.39 -11.68 -7.92
C LEU A 307 4.47 -12.72 -6.79
N PRO A 308 5.24 -13.83 -6.91
CA PRO A 308 5.45 -14.73 -5.79
C PRO A 308 6.09 -14.06 -4.57
N LEU A 309 7.06 -13.17 -4.77
CA LEU A 309 7.65 -12.39 -3.67
C LEU A 309 6.61 -11.46 -3.05
N MET A 310 5.86 -10.71 -3.88
CA MET A 310 4.79 -9.83 -3.40
C MET A 310 3.81 -10.60 -2.52
N ARG A 311 3.31 -11.75 -2.99
CA ARG A 311 2.39 -12.61 -2.25
C ARG A 311 2.97 -13.04 -0.89
N ALA A 312 4.22 -13.50 -0.88
CA ALA A 312 4.88 -13.96 0.35
C ALA A 312 5.09 -12.83 1.37
N VAL A 313 5.43 -11.62 0.90
CA VAL A 313 5.55 -10.43 1.76
C VAL A 313 4.19 -10.05 2.33
N LEU A 314 3.14 -10.00 1.50
CA LEU A 314 1.77 -9.72 1.93
C LEU A 314 1.27 -10.75 2.95
N ASP A 315 1.51 -12.05 2.73
CA ASP A 315 1.17 -13.13 3.67
C ASP A 315 1.81 -12.93 5.03
N LYS A 316 3.08 -12.51 5.06
CA LYS A 316 3.80 -12.29 6.30
C LYS A 316 3.30 -11.03 7.04
N LEU A 317 3.06 -9.94 6.31
CA LEU A 317 2.54 -8.70 6.88
C LEU A 317 1.09 -8.84 7.36
N ALA A 318 0.28 -9.65 6.67
CA ALA A 318 -1.10 -9.93 7.06
C ALA A 318 -1.21 -10.57 8.46
N THR A 319 -0.15 -11.23 8.95
CA THR A 319 -0.11 -11.78 10.33
C THR A 319 -0.15 -10.72 11.44
N LEU A 320 0.02 -9.44 11.09
CA LEU A 320 -0.07 -8.33 12.02
C LEU A 320 -1.51 -7.84 12.24
N ASP A 321 -2.48 -8.34 11.46
CA ASP A 321 -3.88 -7.90 11.47
C ASP A 321 -4.05 -6.37 11.27
N LEU A 322 -3.12 -5.76 10.54
CA LEU A 322 -3.18 -4.35 10.13
C LEU A 322 -3.57 -4.25 8.65
N PRO A 323 -4.34 -3.22 8.25
CA PRO A 323 -4.64 -2.96 6.85
C PRO A 323 -3.36 -2.58 6.09
N ILE A 324 -3.17 -3.19 4.93
CA ILE A 324 -2.04 -2.92 4.02
C ILE A 324 -2.50 -1.98 2.91
N TRP A 325 -1.68 -1.00 2.57
CA TRP A 325 -1.87 -0.14 1.41
C TRP A 325 -0.65 -0.22 0.51
N LEU A 326 -0.88 -0.34 -0.80
CA LEU A 326 0.13 0.00 -1.78
C LEU A 326 0.02 1.50 -2.03
N THR A 327 1.05 2.26 -1.71
CA THR A 327 0.92 3.71 -1.46
C THR A 327 1.45 4.59 -2.60
N GLU A 328 2.34 4.07 -3.43
CA GLU A 328 3.10 4.83 -4.44
C GLU A 328 3.41 3.98 -5.69
N VAL A 329 2.46 3.15 -6.13
CA VAL A 329 2.71 2.17 -7.21
C VAL A 329 3.03 2.87 -8.53
N ASP A 330 4.22 2.58 -9.05
CA ASP A 330 4.65 2.90 -10.41
C ASP A 330 5.63 1.87 -10.97
N ILE A 331 5.86 1.94 -12.27
CA ILE A 331 6.76 1.06 -13.00
C ILE A 331 7.85 1.91 -13.64
N ASN A 332 9.11 1.48 -13.51
CA ASN A 332 10.30 2.18 -14.01
C ASN A 332 10.10 2.83 -15.39
N HIS A 333 10.44 4.11 -15.53
CA HIS A 333 10.40 4.86 -16.80
C HIS A 333 11.32 4.29 -17.88
N MET A 334 12.29 3.45 -17.51
CA MET A 334 13.19 2.79 -18.45
C MET A 334 12.52 1.65 -19.24
N PHE A 335 11.35 1.16 -18.80
CA PHE A 335 10.53 0.24 -19.58
C PHE A 335 9.70 1.03 -20.61
N ASP A 336 9.48 0.43 -21.78
CA ASP A 336 8.53 1.01 -22.74
C ASP A 336 7.10 0.99 -22.18
N HIS A 337 6.22 1.84 -22.74
CA HIS A 337 4.84 1.98 -22.25
C HIS A 337 4.04 0.67 -22.25
N GLN A 338 4.31 -0.24 -23.19
CA GLN A 338 3.59 -1.52 -23.24
C GLN A 338 4.04 -2.45 -22.11
N THR A 339 5.34 -2.45 -21.82
CA THR A 339 5.92 -3.20 -20.71
C THR A 339 5.47 -2.63 -19.37
N GLN A 340 5.44 -1.28 -19.23
CA GLN A 340 4.86 -0.62 -18.06
C GLN A 340 3.40 -1.04 -17.84
N ALA A 341 2.59 -1.08 -18.90
CA ALA A 341 1.19 -1.50 -18.81
C ALA A 341 1.04 -2.95 -18.33
N ILE A 342 1.82 -3.88 -18.87
CA ILE A 342 1.78 -5.30 -18.46
C ILE A 342 2.13 -5.44 -16.98
N TYR A 343 3.23 -4.83 -16.54
CA TYR A 343 3.67 -4.91 -15.15
C TYR A 343 2.74 -4.20 -14.18
N LEU A 344 2.17 -3.07 -14.59
CA LEU A 344 1.15 -2.37 -13.81
C LEU A 344 -0.08 -3.26 -13.61
N GLU A 345 -0.56 -3.92 -14.67
CA GLU A 345 -1.71 -4.82 -14.57
C GLU A 345 -1.44 -5.97 -13.59
N GLU A 346 -0.26 -6.59 -13.69
CA GLU A 346 0.18 -7.66 -12.78
C GLU A 346 0.16 -7.21 -11.31
N VAL A 347 0.76 -6.06 -11.01
CA VAL A 347 0.82 -5.49 -9.64
C VAL A 347 -0.56 -5.12 -9.11
N LEU A 348 -1.38 -4.46 -9.94
CA LEU A 348 -2.72 -4.02 -9.56
C LEU A 348 -3.64 -5.20 -9.28
N ARG A 349 -3.60 -6.24 -10.12
CA ARG A 349 -4.37 -7.48 -9.90
C ARG A 349 -3.91 -8.18 -8.63
N GLU A 350 -2.60 -8.31 -8.41
CA GLU A 350 -2.06 -8.94 -7.21
C GLU A 350 -2.50 -8.19 -5.94
N GLY A 351 -2.35 -6.86 -5.90
CA GLY A 351 -2.79 -6.03 -4.78
C GLY A 351 -4.29 -6.10 -4.53
N PHE A 352 -5.12 -5.91 -5.56
CA PHE A 352 -6.59 -5.94 -5.43
C PHE A 352 -7.10 -7.30 -4.95
N SER A 353 -6.46 -8.37 -5.45
CA SER A 353 -6.79 -9.76 -5.11
C SER A 353 -6.55 -10.12 -3.63
N TYR A 354 -5.61 -9.43 -2.99
CA TYR A 354 -5.13 -9.79 -1.66
C TYR A 354 -6.05 -9.23 -0.56
N PRO A 355 -6.67 -10.05 0.32
CA PRO A 355 -7.73 -9.57 1.23
C PRO A 355 -7.35 -8.48 2.22
N SER A 356 -6.10 -8.51 2.71
CA SER A 356 -5.56 -7.55 3.68
C SER A 356 -5.08 -6.24 3.04
N VAL A 357 -4.97 -6.20 1.70
CA VAL A 357 -4.74 -4.94 0.99
C VAL A 357 -6.06 -4.17 0.96
N ASN A 358 -6.08 -2.98 1.55
CA ASN A 358 -7.29 -2.19 1.70
C ASN A 358 -7.33 -0.97 0.78
N GLY A 359 -6.29 -0.72 -0.01
CA GLY A 359 -6.29 0.30 -1.04
C GLY A 359 -4.99 0.33 -1.83
N ILE A 360 -5.06 0.93 -3.01
CA ILE A 360 -3.91 1.12 -3.91
C ILE A 360 -3.88 2.58 -4.36
N MET A 361 -2.69 3.17 -4.31
CA MET A 361 -2.39 4.51 -4.79
C MET A 361 -1.29 4.41 -5.85
N LEU A 362 -1.53 5.01 -7.01
CA LEU A 362 -0.56 5.08 -8.11
C LEU A 362 0.29 6.35 -8.02
N TRP A 363 1.61 6.27 -8.16
CA TRP A 363 2.49 7.45 -8.12
C TRP A 363 2.65 8.12 -9.49
N THR A 364 1.54 8.69 -9.96
CA THR A 364 1.34 9.09 -11.38
C THR A 364 0.96 10.57 -11.53
N ALA A 365 1.40 11.40 -10.58
CA ALA A 365 1.13 12.84 -10.61
C ALA A 365 1.67 13.47 -11.90
N LEU A 366 0.81 14.23 -12.58
CA LEU A 366 1.16 14.86 -13.85
C LEU A 366 1.78 16.24 -13.62
N HIS A 367 3.00 16.44 -14.10
CA HIS A 367 3.69 17.73 -14.12
C HIS A 367 3.81 18.29 -15.54
N PRO A 368 4.17 19.58 -15.71
CA PRO A 368 4.38 20.15 -17.04
C PRO A 368 5.48 19.45 -17.87
N TYR A 369 6.35 18.67 -17.22
CA TYR A 369 7.48 17.98 -17.85
C TYR A 369 7.31 16.45 -17.87
N GLY A 370 6.13 15.93 -17.53
CA GLY A 370 5.86 14.49 -17.44
C GLY A 370 5.52 14.05 -16.01
N CYS A 371 5.77 12.78 -15.70
CA CYS A 371 5.54 12.19 -14.38
C CYS A 371 6.87 11.68 -13.82
N TYR A 372 6.86 11.15 -12.60
CA TYR A 372 8.06 10.62 -11.95
C TYR A 372 8.62 9.40 -12.71
N GLU A 373 8.00 8.23 -12.57
CA GLU A 373 8.40 6.99 -13.27
C GLU A 373 7.40 6.60 -14.37
N MET A 374 6.12 6.83 -14.13
CA MET A 374 5.07 6.37 -15.01
C MET A 374 3.96 7.43 -15.14
N CYS A 375 3.60 7.75 -16.37
CA CYS A 375 2.38 8.51 -16.67
C CYS A 375 1.26 7.54 -17.05
N LEU A 376 0.02 7.92 -16.75
CA LEU A 376 -1.19 7.24 -17.24
C LEU A 376 -1.76 7.90 -18.50
N THR A 377 -1.34 9.12 -18.79
CA THR A 377 -1.90 9.95 -19.85
C THR A 377 -0.85 10.91 -20.42
N ASP A 378 -1.03 11.32 -21.67
CA ASP A 378 -0.23 12.38 -22.29
C ASP A 378 -0.67 13.79 -21.84
N GLY A 379 -0.03 14.83 -22.38
CA GLY A 379 -0.36 16.22 -22.05
C GLY A 379 -1.75 16.69 -22.51
N ASP A 380 -2.40 15.95 -23.41
CA ASP A 380 -3.74 16.24 -23.92
C ASP A 380 -4.82 15.37 -23.24
N PHE A 381 -4.44 14.62 -22.21
CA PHE A 381 -5.29 13.70 -21.46
C PHE A 381 -5.80 12.49 -22.27
N HIS A 382 -5.08 12.09 -23.33
CA HIS A 382 -5.26 10.78 -23.94
C HIS A 382 -4.51 9.72 -23.12
N ASN A 383 -5.14 8.57 -22.93
CA ASN A 383 -4.51 7.49 -22.18
C ASN A 383 -3.21 7.02 -22.88
N LEU A 384 -2.22 6.74 -22.04
CA LEU A 384 -1.13 5.83 -22.40
C LEU A 384 -1.56 4.39 -22.12
N PRO A 385 -0.84 3.36 -22.61
CA PRO A 385 -1.18 1.95 -22.34
C PRO A 385 -1.43 1.61 -20.86
N SER A 386 -0.68 2.23 -19.94
CA SER A 386 -0.90 2.12 -18.49
C SER A 386 -2.24 2.72 -18.03
N GLY A 387 -2.69 3.83 -18.62
CA GLY A 387 -4.02 4.39 -18.40
C GLY A 387 -5.15 3.50 -18.92
N ASP A 388 -4.93 2.82 -20.06
CA ASP A 388 -5.89 1.85 -20.60
C ASP A 388 -6.05 0.63 -19.70
N VAL A 389 -4.95 0.18 -19.07
CA VAL A 389 -4.99 -0.87 -18.03
C VAL A 389 -5.88 -0.45 -16.86
N VAL A 390 -5.69 0.78 -16.34
CA VAL A 390 -6.50 1.29 -15.23
C VAL A 390 -7.98 1.35 -15.63
N ASP A 391 -8.31 1.85 -16.83
CA ASP A 391 -9.68 1.90 -17.32
C ASP A 391 -10.30 0.50 -17.48
N GLY A 392 -9.54 -0.47 -17.98
CA GLY A 392 -9.96 -1.85 -18.12
C GLY A 392 -10.26 -2.50 -16.77
N LEU A 393 -9.36 -2.35 -15.80
CA LEU A 393 -9.53 -2.89 -14.45
C LEU A 393 -10.70 -2.24 -13.71
N LEU A 394 -10.90 -0.93 -13.85
CA LEU A 394 -12.05 -0.24 -13.25
C LEU A 394 -13.39 -0.75 -13.79
N GLN A 395 -13.47 -1.08 -15.08
CA GLN A 395 -14.66 -1.68 -15.70
C GLN A 395 -14.86 -3.14 -15.29
N GLU A 396 -13.77 -3.85 -15.00
CA GLU A 396 -13.80 -5.23 -14.51
C GLU A 396 -14.21 -5.30 -13.02
N TRP A 397 -13.70 -4.38 -12.20
CA TRP A 397 -13.90 -4.29 -10.75
C TRP A 397 -15.15 -3.48 -10.38
N GLU A 398 -16.24 -3.77 -11.08
CA GLU A 398 -17.53 -3.12 -10.90
C GLU A 398 -18.66 -4.11 -11.10
N THR A 399 -19.70 -3.98 -10.30
CA THR A 399 -20.96 -4.66 -10.56
C THR A 399 -21.70 -3.90 -11.62
N LYS A 400 -21.60 -4.41 -12.85
CA LYS A 400 -22.40 -3.94 -13.98
C LYS A 400 -23.87 -3.98 -13.58
N GLU A 401 -24.62 -2.96 -14.02
CA GLU A 401 -26.06 -2.89 -13.81
C GLU A 401 -26.68 -4.24 -14.17
N THR A 402 -27.37 -4.82 -13.18
CA THR A 402 -27.92 -6.15 -13.28
C THR A 402 -29.35 -6.13 -12.78
N GLY A 403 -30.17 -7.00 -13.33
CA GLY A 403 -31.57 -7.06 -12.99
C GLY A 403 -32.19 -8.34 -13.51
N GLY A 404 -33.42 -8.58 -13.07
CA GLY A 404 -34.17 -9.76 -13.47
C GLY A 404 -35.54 -9.76 -12.84
N VAL A 405 -36.14 -10.93 -12.78
CA VAL A 405 -37.41 -11.14 -12.11
C VAL A 405 -37.24 -12.10 -10.95
N THR A 406 -38.05 -11.93 -9.91
CA THR A 406 -38.08 -12.90 -8.82
C THR A 406 -38.56 -14.27 -9.29
N ASP A 407 -37.93 -15.32 -8.76
CA ASP A 407 -38.26 -16.71 -9.03
C ASP A 407 -39.57 -17.16 -8.36
N ASP A 408 -39.86 -18.47 -8.44
CA ASP A 408 -41.03 -19.12 -7.83
C ASP A 408 -41.04 -19.07 -6.30
N HIS A 409 -39.92 -18.69 -5.68
CA HIS A 409 -39.78 -18.44 -4.25
C HIS A 409 -39.83 -16.95 -3.90
N GLY A 410 -40.05 -16.06 -4.87
CA GLY A 410 -40.06 -14.61 -4.69
C GLY A 410 -38.66 -14.02 -4.48
N LEU A 411 -37.63 -14.71 -4.97
CA LEU A 411 -36.22 -14.37 -4.76
C LEU A 411 -35.54 -13.89 -6.03
N TYR A 412 -34.61 -12.95 -5.88
CA TYR A 412 -33.63 -12.60 -6.91
C TYR A 412 -32.24 -12.58 -6.29
N SER A 413 -31.28 -13.27 -6.89
CA SER A 413 -29.90 -13.31 -6.39
C SER A 413 -28.90 -12.80 -7.42
N PHE A 414 -27.87 -12.10 -6.95
CA PHE A 414 -26.75 -11.65 -7.77
C PHE A 414 -25.44 -11.71 -6.98
N ASP A 415 -24.32 -11.70 -7.68
CA ASP A 415 -22.98 -11.60 -7.09
C ASP A 415 -22.43 -10.19 -7.31
N GLY A 416 -22.26 -9.43 -6.23
CA GLY A 416 -21.94 -8.01 -6.26
C GLY A 416 -20.55 -7.72 -5.68
N PHE A 417 -19.79 -6.79 -6.28
CA PHE A 417 -18.57 -6.25 -5.68
C PHE A 417 -18.90 -5.46 -4.41
N LEU A 418 -17.97 -5.40 -3.46
CA LEU A 418 -18.20 -4.63 -2.24
C LEU A 418 -18.45 -3.14 -2.55
N GLY A 419 -19.38 -2.53 -1.82
CA GLY A 419 -19.76 -1.14 -1.99
C GLY A 419 -21.24 -0.86 -1.75
N GLU A 420 -21.69 0.30 -2.22
CA GLU A 420 -23.06 0.79 -2.02
C GLU A 420 -23.91 0.59 -3.27
N TYR A 421 -25.18 0.23 -3.08
CA TYR A 421 -26.11 -0.11 -4.15
C TYR A 421 -27.45 0.58 -3.98
N MET A 422 -28.10 0.89 -5.11
CA MET A 422 -29.54 1.13 -5.20
C MET A 422 -30.22 -0.13 -5.74
N VAL A 423 -31.28 -0.57 -5.06
CA VAL A 423 -32.12 -1.68 -5.48
C VAL A 423 -33.52 -1.15 -5.72
N SER A 424 -33.99 -1.26 -6.96
CA SER A 424 -35.33 -0.85 -7.38
C SER A 424 -36.16 -2.09 -7.69
N VAL A 425 -37.34 -2.22 -7.07
CA VAL A 425 -38.25 -3.35 -7.27
C VAL A 425 -39.60 -2.83 -7.75
N SER A 426 -40.18 -3.49 -8.75
CA SER A 426 -41.52 -3.17 -9.27
C SER A 426 -42.32 -4.42 -9.59
N TYR A 427 -43.62 -4.37 -9.29
CA TYR A 427 -44.59 -5.42 -9.64
C TYR A 427 -45.97 -4.80 -9.83
N ALA A 428 -46.62 -5.09 -10.96
CA ALA A 428 -47.86 -4.43 -11.38
C ALA A 428 -47.75 -2.89 -11.32
N ASN A 429 -48.56 -2.22 -10.49
CA ASN A 429 -48.57 -0.75 -10.35
C ASN A 429 -47.83 -0.25 -9.11
N LYS A 430 -47.02 -1.09 -8.46
CA LYS A 430 -46.25 -0.76 -7.26
C LYS A 430 -44.77 -0.80 -7.55
N SER A 431 -44.02 0.15 -7.00
CA SER A 431 -42.56 0.18 -7.05
C SER A 431 -41.98 0.75 -5.76
N THR A 432 -40.79 0.31 -5.40
CA THR A 432 -40.02 0.83 -4.26
C THR A 432 -38.54 0.80 -4.57
N GLU A 433 -37.78 1.67 -3.93
CA GLU A 433 -36.32 1.72 -4.00
C GLU A 433 -35.74 1.65 -2.59
N THR A 434 -34.60 0.98 -2.44
CA THR A 434 -33.86 0.93 -1.18
C THR A 434 -32.37 0.88 -1.46
N THR A 435 -31.57 1.34 -0.51
CA THR A 435 -30.12 1.20 -0.56
C THR A 435 -29.66 -0.09 0.10
N LEU A 436 -28.52 -0.62 -0.36
CA LEU A 436 -27.85 -1.79 0.21
C LEU A 436 -26.34 -1.52 0.28
N SER A 437 -25.78 -1.63 1.48
CA SER A 437 -24.33 -1.67 1.71
C SER A 437 -23.85 -3.12 1.70
N LEU A 438 -22.83 -3.42 0.89
CA LEU A 438 -22.24 -4.73 0.73
C LEU A 438 -20.81 -4.73 1.24
N ASP A 439 -20.65 -5.12 2.51
CA ASP A 439 -19.35 -5.21 3.20
C ASP A 439 -18.75 -6.63 3.10
N LYS A 440 -17.44 -6.72 3.41
CA LYS A 440 -16.69 -7.99 3.52
C LYS A 440 -17.46 -9.02 4.37
N GLY A 441 -17.59 -10.24 3.87
CA GLY A 441 -18.18 -11.35 4.62
C GLY A 441 -18.42 -12.59 3.76
N ASP A 442 -18.35 -13.76 4.39
CA ASP A 442 -18.44 -15.06 3.70
C ASP A 442 -19.89 -15.52 3.46
N GLU A 443 -20.83 -15.04 4.27
CA GLU A 443 -22.24 -15.43 4.18
C GLU A 443 -23.01 -14.61 3.13
N THR A 444 -24.01 -15.21 2.49
CA THR A 444 -24.95 -14.49 1.62
C THR A 444 -25.61 -13.33 2.36
N LYS A 445 -25.60 -12.14 1.75
CA LYS A 445 -26.32 -10.97 2.27
C LYS A 445 -27.79 -11.06 1.87
N HIS A 446 -28.68 -11.02 2.84
CA HIS A 446 -30.13 -11.03 2.57
C HIS A 446 -30.74 -9.63 2.70
N LEU A 447 -31.60 -9.26 1.74
CA LEU A 447 -32.35 -8.01 1.75
C LEU A 447 -33.84 -8.34 1.58
N ASN A 448 -34.69 -7.88 2.50
CA ASN A 448 -36.14 -8.05 2.40
C ASN A 448 -36.77 -6.75 1.90
N ILE A 449 -37.59 -6.84 0.85
CA ILE A 449 -38.29 -5.72 0.24
C ILE A 449 -39.79 -6.04 0.23
N GLN A 450 -40.60 -5.07 0.65
CA GLN A 450 -42.06 -5.18 0.70
C GLN A 450 -42.69 -4.20 -0.29
N LEU A 451 -43.65 -4.67 -1.11
CA LEU A 451 -44.38 -3.88 -2.13
C LEU A 451 -45.82 -3.55 -1.73
#